data_AF-A0A364GWC3-F1
#
_entry.id   AF-A0A364GWC3-F1
#
_cell.length_a   1.000
_cell.length_b   1.000
_cell.length_c   1.000
_cell.angle_alpha   90.00
_cell.angle_beta   90.00
_cell.angle_gamma   90.00
#
_symmetry.space_group_name_H-M   'P 1'
#
loop_
_entity.id
_entity.type
_entity.pdbx_description
1 polymer ?
#
loop_
_entity_poly.entity_id
_entity_poly.type
_entity_poly.pdbx_seq_one_letter_code
_entity_poly.pdbx_strand_id
1 'polypeptide(L)'
;MSIPLLQQVRVGAYIVRQHLSGNKRYPLALMLEPLFRCNLACNGCGKIDYPDPILNQRLSVEECLQAVDECGAPVVSIAGGEPLLHKEMPEIVKGIMKRKKFVYLCTNALLMEKKMDDYQPSPYFVWSVHLDGDKDMHDHSVSQEGVYDKAVAAIKEAKRRGFRVNINCTLFNDAIPERVAKFFDTLGPIGVDGITVSPGYAYERAPDQQHFLNRDKTKNLFREILKRGEGGKRWSFSQSSLFLDFLAGNQTYKCTPWGNPARTVFGWQKPCYLVGEGYVKTFKELMETTEWDNYGVGNYEKCADCMVHCGFEATAVMDTISNPLKALRVSRKGIKTDGPFAPDISIAKQRPAEYVFSRHVEIKLEEIQRAGKGKLQKPAKSATAA
;
A
#
# COMPACT_ATOMS: atom_id res chain seq x y z
N MET A 1 -1.09 16.83 12.95
CA MET A 1 -0.68 16.84 11.53
C MET A 1 -0.36 15.41 11.11
N SER A 2 -1.03 14.93 10.06
CA SER A 2 -0.92 13.55 9.54
C SER A 2 0.47 13.16 9.10
N ILE A 3 1.15 14.03 8.36
CA ILE A 3 2.54 13.86 7.94
C ILE A 3 3.42 14.87 8.70
N PRO A 4 4.51 14.44 9.37
CA PRO A 4 5.42 15.35 10.04
C PRO A 4 6.20 16.24 9.04
N LEU A 5 6.54 17.46 9.47
CA LEU A 5 7.26 18.45 8.65
C LEU A 5 8.58 17.89 8.08
N LEU A 6 9.33 17.12 8.87
CA LEU A 6 10.56 16.47 8.42
C LEU A 6 10.33 15.59 7.18
N GLN A 7 9.23 14.84 7.16
CA GLN A 7 8.86 14.00 6.03
C GLN A 7 8.42 14.82 4.83
N GLN A 8 7.59 15.85 5.03
CA GLN A 8 7.18 16.76 3.96
C GLN A 8 8.40 17.41 3.27
N VAL A 9 9.34 17.94 4.05
CA VAL A 9 10.55 18.59 3.53
C VAL A 9 11.44 17.60 2.78
N ARG A 10 11.71 16.42 3.35
CA ARG A 10 12.61 15.44 2.72
C ARG A 10 12.01 14.81 1.46
N VAL A 11 10.74 14.45 1.50
CA VAL A 11 10.03 13.91 0.34
C VAL A 11 9.86 14.99 -0.73
N GLY A 12 9.49 16.21 -0.36
CA GLY A 12 9.40 17.35 -1.27
C GLY A 12 10.73 17.65 -1.97
N ALA A 13 11.83 17.71 -1.21
CA ALA A 13 13.17 17.91 -1.78
C ALA A 13 13.58 16.79 -2.74
N TYR A 14 13.24 15.53 -2.42
CA TYR A 14 13.45 14.41 -3.33
C TYR A 14 12.67 14.58 -4.63
N ILE A 15 11.38 14.91 -4.57
CA ILE A 15 10.53 15.10 -5.76
C ILE A 15 11.03 16.25 -6.63
N VAL A 16 11.34 17.39 -6.02
CA VAL A 16 11.89 18.56 -6.74
C VAL A 16 13.20 18.19 -7.44
N ARG A 17 14.09 17.46 -6.77
CA ARG A 17 15.33 16.99 -7.39
C ARG A 17 15.08 16.09 -8.60
N GLN A 18 14.16 15.13 -8.51
CA GLN A 18 13.83 14.23 -9.62
C GLN A 18 13.22 14.99 -10.81
N HIS A 19 12.36 15.96 -10.52
CA HIS A 19 11.74 16.82 -11.53
C HIS A 19 12.79 17.67 -12.25
N LEU A 20 13.69 18.31 -11.50
CA LEU A 20 14.77 19.14 -12.06
C LEU A 20 15.83 18.32 -12.82
N SER A 21 16.06 17.06 -12.44
CA SER A 21 16.95 16.17 -13.18
C SER A 21 16.32 15.57 -14.44
N GLY A 22 15.08 15.94 -14.77
CA GLY A 22 14.36 15.43 -15.94
C GLY A 22 13.97 13.95 -15.85
N ASN A 23 14.00 13.36 -14.66
CA ASN A 23 13.63 11.97 -14.49
C ASN A 23 12.11 11.82 -14.59
N LYS A 24 11.65 11.19 -15.68
CA LYS A 24 10.22 10.97 -15.94
C LYS A 24 9.61 9.85 -15.11
N ARG A 25 10.42 8.89 -14.64
CA ARG A 25 9.95 7.70 -13.91
C ARG A 25 10.78 7.46 -12.66
N TYR A 26 10.24 7.86 -11.50
CA TYR A 26 10.87 7.67 -10.20
C TYR A 26 9.84 7.20 -9.15
N PRO A 27 10.27 6.38 -8.17
CA PRO A 27 9.38 5.89 -7.13
C PRO A 27 9.26 6.88 -5.97
N LEU A 28 8.04 7.06 -5.46
CA LEU A 28 7.78 7.84 -4.24
C LEU A 28 7.75 6.96 -2.99
N ALA A 29 7.27 5.74 -3.14
CA ALA A 29 7.24 4.74 -2.11
C ALA A 29 7.74 3.40 -2.67
N LEU A 30 8.32 2.57 -1.81
CA LEU A 30 8.56 1.15 -2.09
C LEU A 30 7.50 0.35 -1.33
N MET A 31 6.76 -0.50 -2.04
CA MET A 31 5.96 -1.56 -1.42
C MET A 31 6.86 -2.78 -1.22
N LEU A 32 7.28 -3.01 0.03
CA LEU A 32 8.09 -4.16 0.39
C LEU A 32 7.20 -5.23 1.01
N GLU A 33 7.12 -6.42 0.41
CA GLU A 33 6.36 -7.56 0.90
C GLU A 33 7.31 -8.73 1.23
N PRO A 34 7.96 -8.73 2.41
CA PRO A 34 8.96 -9.75 2.78
C PRO A 34 8.36 -11.16 2.92
N LEU A 35 7.05 -11.26 3.09
CA LEU A 35 6.31 -12.51 3.22
C LEU A 35 4.86 -12.35 2.78
N PHE A 36 4.21 -13.47 2.48
CA PHE A 36 2.77 -13.51 2.18
C PHE A 36 1.92 -14.21 3.23
N ARG A 37 2.50 -14.99 4.16
CA ARG A 37 1.73 -15.63 5.24
C ARG A 37 1.11 -14.58 6.16
N CYS A 38 -0.17 -14.77 6.47
CA CYS A 38 -0.94 -13.96 7.40
C CYS A 38 -1.60 -14.87 8.46
N ASN A 39 -2.02 -14.28 9.56
CA ASN A 39 -2.83 -14.88 10.62
C ASN A 39 -4.32 -14.51 10.54
N LEU A 40 -4.74 -13.89 9.43
CA LEU A 40 -6.13 -13.58 9.08
C LEU A 40 -6.44 -14.01 7.64
N ALA A 41 -7.72 -14.19 7.33
CA ALA A 41 -8.23 -14.55 6.00
C ALA A 41 -9.32 -13.56 5.54
N CYS A 42 -8.92 -12.31 5.32
CA CYS A 42 -9.84 -11.21 4.99
C CYS A 42 -10.51 -11.39 3.62
N ASN A 43 -11.77 -10.95 3.49
CA ASN A 43 -12.58 -11.12 2.28
C ASN A 43 -12.01 -10.40 1.04
N GLY A 44 -11.35 -9.25 1.24
CA GLY A 44 -10.75 -8.46 0.15
C GLY A 44 -9.29 -8.82 -0.16
N CYS A 45 -8.70 -9.84 0.47
CA CYS A 45 -7.28 -10.15 0.36
C CYS A 45 -7.00 -11.29 -0.64
N GLY A 46 -6.26 -11.00 -1.71
CA GLY A 46 -5.72 -12.05 -2.58
C GLY A 46 -4.37 -12.61 -2.13
N LYS A 47 -3.67 -11.99 -1.16
CA LYS A 47 -2.24 -12.28 -0.90
C LYS A 47 -1.99 -13.60 -0.17
N ILE A 48 -2.98 -14.15 0.53
CA ILE A 48 -2.85 -15.45 1.22
C ILE A 48 -3.22 -16.64 0.34
N ASP A 49 -3.75 -16.41 -0.86
CA ASP A 49 -4.15 -17.44 -1.81
C ASP A 49 -2.94 -17.98 -2.60
N TYR A 50 -1.95 -18.49 -1.88
CA TYR A 50 -0.81 -19.20 -2.45
C TYR A 50 -0.60 -20.52 -1.72
N PRO A 51 0.00 -21.53 -2.39
CA PRO A 51 0.41 -22.76 -1.73
C PRO A 51 1.39 -22.51 -0.57
N ASP A 52 1.31 -23.37 0.46
CA ASP A 52 2.14 -23.30 1.66
C ASP A 52 3.65 -23.11 1.41
N PRO A 53 4.29 -23.80 0.43
CA PRO A 53 5.71 -23.58 0.14
C PRO A 53 6.06 -22.13 -0.22
N ILE A 54 5.15 -21.43 -0.91
CA ILE A 54 5.30 -20.01 -1.25
C ILE A 54 4.98 -19.14 -0.03
N LEU A 55 3.89 -19.43 0.68
CA LEU A 55 3.53 -18.70 1.91
C LEU A 55 4.63 -18.78 2.97
N ASN A 56 5.44 -19.84 2.96
CA ASN A 56 6.57 -20.04 3.88
C ASN A 56 7.86 -19.34 3.45
N GLN A 57 7.92 -18.76 2.26
CA GLN A 57 9.07 -17.95 1.84
C GLN A 57 9.17 -16.66 2.64
N ARG A 58 10.40 -16.24 2.91
CA ARG A 58 10.74 -14.98 3.59
C ARG A 58 11.91 -14.35 2.85
N LEU A 59 11.83 -13.05 2.57
CA LEU A 59 13.01 -12.28 2.17
C LEU A 59 13.90 -12.07 3.40
N SER A 60 15.19 -12.33 3.27
CA SER A 60 16.17 -12.02 4.31
C SER A 60 16.30 -10.52 4.55
N VAL A 61 16.91 -10.14 5.68
CA VAL A 61 17.25 -8.74 5.98
C VAL A 61 18.07 -8.12 4.84
N GLU A 62 19.05 -8.85 4.30
CA GLU A 62 19.91 -8.39 3.22
C GLU A 62 19.10 -8.11 1.94
N GLU A 63 18.24 -9.04 1.52
CA GLU A 63 17.41 -8.86 0.33
C GLU A 63 16.44 -7.66 0.47
N CYS A 64 15.85 -7.48 1.66
CA CYS A 64 15.00 -6.33 1.95
C CYS A 64 15.77 -5.02 1.86
N LEU A 65 16.95 -4.95 2.46
CA LEU A 65 17.76 -3.73 2.48
C LEU A 65 18.37 -3.42 1.10
N GLN A 66 18.78 -4.45 0.36
CA GLN A 66 19.19 -4.30 -1.04
C GLN A 66 18.07 -3.73 -1.89
N ALA A 67 16.84 -4.22 -1.75
CA ALA A 67 15.70 -3.68 -2.50
C ALA A 67 15.42 -2.20 -2.18
N VAL A 68 15.60 -1.81 -0.92
CA VAL A 68 15.47 -0.41 -0.47
C VAL A 68 16.54 0.48 -1.09
N ASP A 69 17.78 -0.02 -1.18
CA ASP A 69 18.91 0.69 -1.78
C ASP A 69 18.77 0.81 -3.31
N GLU A 70 18.36 -0.26 -3.98
CA GLU A 70 18.12 -0.29 -5.44
C GLU A 70 16.99 0.66 -5.87
N CYS A 71 15.86 0.66 -5.14
CA CYS A 71 14.70 1.48 -5.49
C CYS A 71 14.92 2.97 -5.18
N GLY A 72 15.59 3.28 -4.07
CA GLY A 72 15.93 4.65 -3.72
C GLY A 72 14.74 5.53 -3.30
N ALA A 73 13.50 5.00 -3.27
CA ALA A 73 12.32 5.72 -2.80
C ALA A 73 12.52 6.32 -1.39
N PRO A 74 11.97 7.50 -1.08
CA PRO A 74 12.10 8.11 0.24
C PRO A 74 11.23 7.43 1.33
N VAL A 75 10.15 6.75 0.92
CA VAL A 75 9.21 6.04 1.79
C VAL A 75 9.25 4.54 1.50
N VAL A 76 9.19 3.72 2.54
CA VAL A 76 9.06 2.26 2.44
C VAL A 76 7.84 1.83 3.22
N SER A 77 6.85 1.29 2.51
CA SER A 77 5.68 0.64 3.10
C SER A 77 5.99 -0.85 3.18
N ILE A 78 6.13 -1.38 4.39
CA ILE A 78 6.34 -2.81 4.61
C ILE A 78 4.97 -3.44 4.81
N ALA A 79 4.55 -4.24 3.83
CA ALA A 79 3.26 -4.92 3.79
C ALA A 79 3.45 -6.42 3.46
N GLY A 80 2.44 -7.06 2.85
CA GLY A 80 2.44 -8.44 2.43
C GLY A 80 1.33 -9.24 3.10
N GLY A 81 1.68 -10.36 3.72
CA GLY A 81 0.82 -11.03 4.70
C GLY A 81 0.75 -10.22 5.99
N GLU A 82 1.16 -10.81 7.12
CA GLU A 82 1.35 -10.06 8.37
C GLU A 82 2.86 -9.87 8.63
N PRO A 83 3.42 -8.66 8.43
CA PRO A 83 4.83 -8.36 8.65
C PRO A 83 5.36 -8.79 10.03
N LEU A 84 4.55 -8.72 11.08
CA LEU A 84 4.97 -9.11 12.43
C LEU A 84 5.18 -10.62 12.63
N LEU A 85 4.85 -11.45 11.63
CA LEU A 85 5.25 -12.86 11.59
C LEU A 85 6.70 -13.08 11.12
N HIS A 86 7.34 -12.04 10.56
CA HIS A 86 8.74 -12.11 10.14
C HIS A 86 9.66 -11.88 11.34
N LYS A 87 10.44 -12.90 11.72
CA LYS A 87 11.29 -12.86 12.92
C LYS A 87 12.28 -11.70 12.92
N GLU A 88 12.86 -11.41 11.75
CA GLU A 88 13.88 -10.35 11.59
C GLU A 88 13.28 -8.98 11.17
N MET A 89 11.96 -8.79 11.35
CA MET A 89 11.31 -7.52 11.01
C MET A 89 11.91 -6.31 11.77
N PRO A 90 12.26 -6.41 13.06
CA PRO A 90 12.91 -5.32 13.78
C PRO A 90 14.22 -4.87 13.12
N GLU A 91 15.05 -5.82 12.66
CA GLU A 91 16.31 -5.57 11.96
C GLU A 91 16.09 -4.92 10.60
N ILE A 92 15.09 -5.38 9.84
CA ILE A 92 14.69 -4.77 8.56
C ILE A 92 14.30 -3.31 8.79
N VAL A 93 13.39 -3.03 9.73
CA VAL A 93 12.91 -1.68 10.04
C VAL A 93 14.07 -0.78 10.50
N LYS A 94 14.91 -1.26 11.40
CA LYS A 94 16.10 -0.53 11.87
C LYS A 94 17.06 -0.22 10.72
N GLY A 95 17.31 -1.19 9.84
CA GLY A 95 18.16 -1.03 8.66
C GLY A 95 17.63 0.00 7.66
N ILE A 96 16.31 0.07 7.48
CA ILE A 96 15.66 1.07 6.60
C ILE A 96 15.74 2.47 7.24
N MET A 97 15.47 2.60 8.54
CA MET A 97 15.60 3.88 9.25
C MET A 97 17.03 4.42 9.25
N LYS A 98 18.04 3.54 9.33
CA LYS A 98 19.47 3.92 9.23
C LYS A 98 19.77 4.61 7.89
N ARG A 99 19.07 4.24 6.82
CA ARG A 99 19.13 4.87 5.48
C ARG A 99 18.30 6.16 5.40
N LYS A 100 17.75 6.64 6.51
CA LYS A 100 16.91 7.85 6.62
C LYS A 100 15.71 7.82 5.67
N LYS A 101 15.14 6.63 5.48
CA LYS A 101 13.87 6.39 4.79
C LYS A 101 12.73 6.36 5.80
N PHE A 102 11.54 6.81 5.41
CA PHE A 102 10.37 6.74 6.27
C PHE A 102 9.70 5.37 6.15
N VAL A 103 9.60 4.65 7.25
CA VAL A 103 9.00 3.33 7.32
C VAL A 103 7.55 3.43 7.78
N TYR A 104 6.65 2.88 6.97
CA TYR A 104 5.29 2.57 7.37
C TYR A 104 5.20 1.05 7.50
N LEU A 105 5.15 0.55 8.73
CA LEU A 105 5.01 -0.88 8.99
C LEU A 105 3.52 -1.22 9.05
N CYS A 106 3.02 -1.85 7.98
CA CYS A 106 1.63 -2.24 7.88
C CYS A 106 1.36 -3.48 8.73
N THR A 107 0.27 -3.49 9.50
CA THR A 107 -0.10 -4.63 10.35
C THR A 107 -1.60 -4.70 10.56
N ASN A 108 -2.14 -5.91 10.77
CA ASN A 108 -3.50 -6.14 11.26
C ASN A 108 -3.64 -5.95 12.78
N ALA A 109 -2.56 -5.55 13.45
CA ALA A 109 -2.45 -5.24 14.86
C ALA A 109 -2.60 -6.40 15.86
N LEU A 110 -2.96 -7.62 15.43
CA LEU A 110 -3.13 -8.76 16.35
C LEU A 110 -1.87 -9.12 17.14
N LEU A 111 -0.69 -8.88 16.55
CA LEU A 111 0.61 -9.12 17.18
C LEU A 111 1.29 -7.82 17.64
N MET A 112 0.72 -6.66 17.32
CA MET A 112 1.39 -5.37 17.46
C MET A 112 1.73 -5.05 18.91
N GLU A 113 0.83 -5.26 19.86
CA GLU A 113 1.09 -5.03 21.29
C GLU A 113 2.23 -5.92 21.80
N LYS A 114 2.18 -7.23 21.50
CA LYS A 114 3.21 -8.20 21.90
C LYS A 114 4.58 -7.92 21.28
N LYS A 115 4.60 -7.35 20.08
CA LYS A 115 5.83 -7.07 19.32
C LYS A 115 6.34 -5.66 19.49
N MET A 116 5.63 -4.81 20.22
CA MET A 116 5.92 -3.38 20.28
C MET A 116 7.29 -3.07 20.92
N ASP A 117 7.72 -3.89 21.88
CA ASP A 117 9.03 -3.77 22.55
C ASP A 117 10.23 -3.98 21.61
N ASP A 118 10.01 -4.63 20.46
CA ASP A 118 11.04 -4.83 19.45
C ASP A 118 11.31 -3.54 18.63
N TYR A 119 10.50 -2.49 18.82
CA TYR A 119 10.55 -1.23 18.09
C TYR A 119 10.71 -0.03 19.03
N GLN A 120 11.15 1.10 18.47
CA GLN A 120 11.28 2.36 19.21
C GLN A 120 10.63 3.52 18.44
N PRO A 121 10.01 4.49 19.13
CA PRO A 121 9.53 5.70 18.49
C PRO A 121 10.65 6.40 17.74
N SER A 122 10.35 6.84 16.51
CA SER A 122 11.33 7.49 15.65
C SER A 122 10.61 8.42 14.69
N PRO A 123 11.21 9.56 14.31
CA PRO A 123 10.66 10.42 13.27
C PRO A 123 10.63 9.75 11.88
N TYR A 124 11.28 8.59 11.72
CA TYR A 124 11.30 7.78 10.50
C TYR A 124 10.42 6.52 10.59
N PHE A 125 9.64 6.33 11.65
CA PHE A 125 8.82 5.12 11.83
C PHE A 125 7.37 5.46 12.19
N VAL A 126 6.46 4.80 11.49
CA VAL A 126 5.01 4.91 11.68
C VAL A 126 4.42 3.50 11.67
N TRP A 127 3.62 3.17 12.69
CA TRP A 127 2.72 2.02 12.61
C TRP A 127 1.59 2.34 11.65
N SER A 128 1.37 1.49 10.64
CA SER A 128 0.24 1.63 9.71
C SER A 128 -0.77 0.51 9.97
N VAL A 129 -1.76 0.77 10.83
CA VAL A 129 -2.72 -0.25 11.26
C VAL A 129 -3.85 -0.37 10.25
N HIS A 130 -4.13 -1.59 9.77
CA HIS A 130 -5.32 -1.83 8.97
C HIS A 130 -6.58 -1.69 9.83
N LEU A 131 -7.47 -0.77 9.46
CA LEU A 131 -8.71 -0.50 10.18
C LEU A 131 -9.76 0.01 9.17
N ASP A 132 -10.67 -0.87 8.78
CA ASP A 132 -11.51 -0.74 7.58
C ASP A 132 -12.96 -0.33 7.90
N GLY A 133 -13.14 0.52 8.91
CA GLY A 133 -14.46 1.01 9.33
C GLY A 133 -14.66 0.93 10.84
N ASP A 134 -15.92 1.11 11.25
CA ASP A 134 -16.31 0.84 12.64
C ASP A 134 -16.19 -0.67 12.97
N LYS A 135 -16.49 -1.03 14.22
CA LYS A 135 -16.27 -2.38 14.74
C LYS A 135 -16.86 -3.47 13.83
N ASP A 136 -18.14 -3.36 13.49
CA ASP A 136 -18.81 -4.40 12.70
C ASP A 136 -18.26 -4.45 11.27
N MET A 137 -18.01 -3.29 10.66
CA MET A 137 -17.45 -3.22 9.30
C MET A 137 -16.06 -3.87 9.24
N HIS A 138 -15.20 -3.55 10.20
CA HIS A 138 -13.84 -4.08 10.22
C HIS A 138 -13.79 -5.57 10.54
N ASP A 139 -14.49 -6.02 11.59
CA ASP A 139 -14.54 -7.43 11.98
C ASP A 139 -15.15 -8.29 10.86
N HIS A 140 -16.14 -7.76 10.12
CA HIS A 140 -16.68 -8.40 8.91
C HIS A 140 -15.64 -8.49 7.79
N SER A 141 -14.92 -7.40 7.50
CA SER A 141 -13.92 -7.35 6.43
C SER A 141 -12.78 -8.37 6.63
N VAL A 142 -12.37 -8.56 7.90
CA VAL A 142 -11.31 -9.50 8.27
C VAL A 142 -11.80 -10.91 8.62
N SER A 143 -13.11 -11.14 8.52
CA SER A 143 -13.77 -12.42 8.80
C SER A 143 -13.49 -12.98 10.19
N GLN A 144 -13.34 -12.09 11.18
CA GLN A 144 -13.06 -12.46 12.55
C GLN A 144 -13.54 -11.39 13.55
N GLU A 145 -14.35 -11.79 14.52
CA GLU A 145 -14.82 -10.90 15.58
C GLU A 145 -13.71 -10.50 16.57
N GLY A 146 -13.80 -9.26 17.07
CA GLY A 146 -12.93 -8.72 18.11
C GLY A 146 -11.56 -8.24 17.61
N VAL A 147 -11.33 -8.19 16.29
CA VAL A 147 -10.09 -7.67 15.71
C VAL A 147 -10.03 -6.15 15.87
N TYR A 148 -11.15 -5.45 15.69
CA TYR A 148 -11.25 -4.01 15.88
C TYR A 148 -10.79 -3.57 17.27
N ASP A 149 -11.30 -4.23 18.32
CA ASP A 149 -10.97 -3.84 19.70
C ASP A 149 -9.49 -4.07 20.02
N LYS A 150 -8.91 -5.16 19.51
CA LYS A 150 -7.48 -5.43 19.61
C LYS A 150 -6.65 -4.39 18.88
N ALA A 151 -7.07 -3.99 17.68
CA ALA A 151 -6.40 -2.95 16.91
C ALA A 151 -6.45 -1.60 17.66
N VAL A 152 -7.62 -1.20 18.18
CA VAL A 152 -7.77 0.04 18.96
C VAL A 152 -6.94 0.00 20.25
N ALA A 153 -6.88 -1.13 20.95
CA ALA A 153 -6.03 -1.30 22.12
C ALA A 153 -4.54 -1.13 21.79
N ALA A 154 -4.07 -1.80 20.73
CA ALA A 154 -2.69 -1.68 20.25
C ALA A 154 -2.34 -0.25 19.79
N ILE A 155 -3.28 0.45 19.14
CA ILE A 155 -3.13 1.87 18.78
C ILE A 155 -2.92 2.72 20.03
N LYS A 156 -3.80 2.60 21.03
CA LYS A 156 -3.70 3.37 22.27
C LYS A 156 -2.38 3.12 23.00
N GLU A 157 -1.94 1.86 23.05
CA GLU A 157 -0.66 1.50 23.66
C GLU A 157 0.54 2.08 22.88
N ALA A 158 0.52 2.01 21.54
CA ALA A 158 1.55 2.64 20.71
C ALA A 158 1.63 4.15 20.96
N LYS A 159 0.47 4.81 21.07
CA LYS A 159 0.40 6.24 21.39
C LYS A 159 0.93 6.55 22.78
N ARG A 160 0.59 5.74 23.79
CA ARG A 160 1.14 5.87 25.16
C ARG A 160 2.66 5.80 25.18
N ARG A 161 3.26 4.97 24.31
CA ARG A 161 4.72 4.82 24.17
C ARG A 161 5.36 5.86 23.25
N GLY A 162 4.61 6.80 22.69
CA GLY A 162 5.12 7.88 21.85
C GLY A 162 5.31 7.53 20.37
N PHE A 163 4.81 6.39 19.91
CA PHE A 163 4.82 6.06 18.49
C PHE A 163 3.86 6.96 17.70
N ARG A 164 4.17 7.11 16.41
CA ARG A 164 3.20 7.59 15.43
C ARG A 164 2.37 6.43 14.91
N VAL A 165 1.08 6.68 14.73
CA VAL A 165 0.12 5.73 14.20
C VAL A 165 -0.63 6.37 13.04
N ASN A 166 -0.56 5.71 11.89
CA ASN A 166 -1.42 5.93 10.75
C ASN A 166 -2.39 4.73 10.66
N ILE A 167 -3.59 4.94 10.13
CA ILE A 167 -4.42 3.80 9.71
C ILE A 167 -4.42 3.66 8.19
N ASN A 168 -4.57 2.44 7.72
CA ASN A 168 -4.93 2.13 6.33
C ASN A 168 -6.37 1.63 6.31
N CYS A 169 -7.24 2.34 5.61
CA CYS A 169 -8.67 2.10 5.54
C CYS A 169 -9.08 1.84 4.09
N THR A 170 -9.60 0.65 3.84
CA THR A 170 -10.08 0.18 2.55
C THR A 170 -11.60 0.22 2.55
N LEU A 171 -12.20 0.91 1.58
CA LEU A 171 -13.65 1.02 1.46
C LEU A 171 -14.16 0.16 0.28
N PHE A 172 -15.07 -0.77 0.57
CA PHE A 172 -15.71 -1.66 -0.40
C PHE A 172 -17.11 -1.15 -0.79
N ASN A 173 -17.84 -1.87 -1.68
CA ASN A 173 -19.15 -1.42 -2.17
C ASN A 173 -20.22 -1.23 -1.10
N ASP A 174 -20.12 -1.97 -0.01
CA ASP A 174 -21.05 -1.98 1.11
C ASP A 174 -20.73 -0.89 2.15
N ALA A 175 -19.68 -0.10 1.94
CA ALA A 175 -19.32 0.99 2.83
C ALA A 175 -20.43 2.04 2.89
N ILE A 176 -20.99 2.25 4.08
CA ILE A 176 -22.05 3.22 4.33
C ILE A 176 -21.42 4.59 4.65
N PRO A 177 -21.60 5.64 3.81
CA PRO A 177 -20.90 6.92 3.97
C PRO A 177 -21.04 7.56 5.35
N GLU A 178 -22.23 7.46 5.95
CA GLU A 178 -22.50 7.99 7.29
C GLU A 178 -21.70 7.26 8.37
N ARG A 179 -21.64 5.94 8.32
CA ARG A 179 -20.87 5.12 9.27
C ARG A 179 -19.38 5.38 9.13
N VAL A 180 -18.87 5.46 7.90
CA VAL A 180 -17.46 5.80 7.64
C VAL A 180 -17.10 7.18 8.19
N ALA A 181 -17.95 8.19 7.97
CA ALA A 181 -17.71 9.53 8.52
C ALA A 181 -17.72 9.53 10.06
N LYS A 182 -18.68 8.84 10.70
CA LYS A 182 -18.70 8.67 12.16
C LYS A 182 -17.47 7.94 12.67
N PHE A 183 -17.03 6.89 11.96
CA PHE A 183 -15.80 6.19 12.28
C PHE A 183 -14.59 7.13 12.21
N PHE A 184 -14.45 7.93 11.15
CA PHE A 184 -13.35 8.90 11.03
C PHE A 184 -13.35 9.95 12.16
N ASP A 185 -14.52 10.34 12.66
CA ASP A 185 -14.65 11.23 13.82
C ASP A 185 -14.05 10.63 15.10
N THR A 186 -13.99 9.28 15.22
CA THR A 186 -13.41 8.60 16.39
C THR A 186 -11.88 8.49 16.36
N LEU A 187 -11.26 8.59 15.18
CA LEU A 187 -9.84 8.24 14.98
C LEU A 187 -8.88 9.20 15.67
N GLY A 188 -9.10 10.51 15.54
CA GLY A 188 -8.31 11.52 16.24
C GLY A 188 -8.37 11.34 17.78
N PRO A 189 -9.57 11.23 18.38
CA PRO A 189 -9.74 10.95 19.81
C PRO A 189 -9.02 9.70 20.34
N ILE A 190 -8.92 8.61 19.57
CA ILE A 190 -8.18 7.40 19.97
C ILE A 190 -6.66 7.48 19.70
N GLY A 191 -6.19 8.61 19.17
CA GLY A 191 -4.77 8.92 19.00
C GLY A 191 -4.19 8.59 17.62
N VAL A 192 -5.02 8.30 16.61
CA VAL A 192 -4.54 8.14 15.23
C VAL A 192 -4.05 9.49 14.69
N ASP A 193 -2.81 9.53 14.21
CA ASP A 193 -2.20 10.75 13.67
C ASP A 193 -2.63 11.03 12.23
N GLY A 194 -2.88 9.96 11.44
CA GLY A 194 -3.12 10.04 10.01
C GLY A 194 -4.03 8.94 9.48
N ILE A 195 -4.78 9.25 8.42
CA ILE A 195 -5.67 8.33 7.72
C ILE A 195 -5.17 8.18 6.28
N THR A 196 -4.80 6.96 5.89
CA THR A 196 -4.71 6.58 4.48
C THR A 196 -6.00 5.88 4.13
N VAL A 197 -6.77 6.43 3.20
CA VAL A 197 -8.04 5.86 2.73
C VAL A 197 -7.95 5.52 1.25
N SER A 198 -8.50 4.37 0.86
CA SER A 198 -8.49 3.93 -0.53
C SER A 198 -9.76 3.15 -0.84
N PRO A 199 -10.31 3.24 -2.06
CA PRO A 199 -11.28 2.25 -2.51
C PRO A 199 -10.62 0.87 -2.55
N GLY A 200 -11.42 -0.16 -2.28
CA GLY A 200 -11.06 -1.55 -2.51
C GLY A 200 -10.80 -1.82 -3.98
N TYR A 201 -9.85 -2.71 -4.26
CA TYR A 201 -9.54 -3.17 -5.61
C TYR A 201 -9.93 -4.63 -5.77
N ALA A 202 -10.52 -4.94 -6.92
CA ALA A 202 -10.84 -6.29 -7.33
C ALA A 202 -9.56 -7.07 -7.63
N TYR A 203 -8.91 -7.59 -6.59
CA TYR A 203 -7.94 -8.66 -6.82
C TYR A 203 -8.69 -9.79 -7.51
N GLU A 204 -8.15 -10.28 -8.60
CA GLU A 204 -8.66 -11.45 -9.33
C GLU A 204 -8.96 -12.65 -8.42
N ARG A 205 -8.24 -12.75 -7.30
CA ARG A 205 -8.30 -13.82 -6.31
C ARG A 205 -9.09 -13.49 -5.05
N ALA A 206 -9.67 -12.29 -4.94
CA ALA A 206 -10.50 -11.98 -3.79
C ALA A 206 -11.75 -12.91 -3.80
N PRO A 207 -12.09 -13.57 -2.67
CA PRO A 207 -13.29 -14.41 -2.56
C PRO A 207 -14.57 -13.73 -3.03
N ASP A 208 -14.69 -12.42 -2.83
CA ASP A 208 -15.82 -11.62 -3.27
C ASP A 208 -15.45 -10.79 -4.52
N GLN A 209 -15.96 -11.20 -5.69
CA GLN A 209 -15.81 -10.47 -6.95
C GLN A 209 -17.00 -9.56 -7.29
N GLN A 210 -18.14 -9.73 -6.61
CA GLN A 210 -19.41 -9.10 -7.00
C GLN A 210 -19.61 -7.71 -6.37
N HIS A 211 -18.86 -7.41 -5.31
CA HIS A 211 -18.99 -6.16 -4.52
C HIS A 211 -17.84 -5.16 -4.76
N PHE A 212 -17.36 -4.99 -5.99
CA PHE A 212 -16.41 -3.90 -6.33
C PHE A 212 -17.04 -2.65 -6.94
N LEU A 213 -16.50 -1.49 -6.56
CA LEU A 213 -17.00 -0.17 -6.97
C LEU A 213 -16.55 0.06 -8.40
N ASN A 214 -17.48 0.35 -9.32
CA ASN A 214 -17.10 1.06 -10.53
C ASN A 214 -16.67 2.48 -10.15
N ARG A 215 -15.98 3.17 -11.06
CA ARG A 215 -15.42 4.50 -10.78
C ARG A 215 -16.47 5.51 -10.32
N ASP A 216 -17.67 5.49 -10.89
CA ASP A 216 -18.72 6.43 -10.51
C ASP A 216 -19.31 6.14 -9.13
N LYS A 217 -19.48 4.87 -8.76
CA LYS A 217 -19.85 4.49 -7.39
C LYS A 217 -18.76 4.93 -6.40
N THR A 218 -17.47 4.73 -6.74
CA THR A 218 -16.35 5.21 -5.92
C THR A 218 -16.43 6.72 -5.71
N LYS A 219 -16.60 7.49 -6.79
CA LYS A 219 -16.68 8.95 -6.71
C LYS A 219 -17.81 9.43 -5.82
N ASN A 220 -19.00 8.82 -5.97
CA ASN A 220 -20.16 9.15 -5.16
C ASN A 220 -19.96 8.79 -3.69
N LEU A 221 -19.41 7.61 -3.39
CA LEU A 221 -19.07 7.19 -2.03
C LEU A 221 -18.15 8.20 -1.34
N PHE A 222 -17.03 8.56 -1.99
CA PHE A 222 -16.08 9.52 -1.43
C PHE A 222 -16.68 10.92 -1.30
N ARG A 223 -17.51 11.39 -2.24
CA ARG A 223 -18.23 12.68 -2.09
C ARG A 223 -19.13 12.68 -0.86
N GLU A 224 -19.91 11.63 -0.67
CA GLU A 224 -20.83 11.53 0.46
C GLU A 224 -20.09 11.47 1.80
N ILE A 225 -18.96 10.76 1.87
CA ILE A 225 -18.10 10.74 3.06
C ILE A 225 -17.52 12.14 3.30
N LEU A 226 -16.82 12.71 2.32
CA LEU A 226 -16.10 13.98 2.46
C LEU A 226 -17.03 15.15 2.79
N LYS A 227 -18.27 15.14 2.27
CA LYS A 227 -19.30 16.15 2.57
C LYS A 227 -19.61 16.23 4.06
N ARG A 228 -19.63 15.08 4.76
CA ARG A 228 -19.87 14.98 6.21
C ARG A 228 -18.66 15.43 7.05
N GLY A 229 -17.49 15.56 6.41
CA GLY A 229 -16.23 16.01 7.00
C GLY A 229 -15.81 17.41 6.59
N GLU A 230 -16.73 18.29 6.17
CA GLU A 230 -16.44 19.63 5.63
C GLU A 230 -15.48 19.60 4.43
N GLY A 231 -15.76 18.75 3.45
CA GLY A 231 -14.86 18.50 2.33
C GLY A 231 -13.58 17.79 2.78
N GLY A 232 -13.68 16.93 3.80
CA GLY A 232 -12.58 16.16 4.38
C GLY A 232 -11.68 16.90 5.37
N LYS A 233 -11.88 18.21 5.61
CA LYS A 233 -11.02 19.03 6.49
C LYS A 233 -11.10 18.65 7.97
N ARG A 234 -12.18 18.00 8.41
CA ARG A 234 -12.33 17.52 9.79
C ARG A 234 -11.33 16.41 10.15
N TRP A 235 -10.76 15.73 9.15
CA TRP A 235 -9.94 14.54 9.35
C TRP A 235 -8.50 14.74 8.85
N SER A 236 -7.56 14.07 9.52
CA SER A 236 -6.15 14.17 9.19
C SER A 236 -5.75 13.10 8.17
N PHE A 237 -6.01 13.34 6.88
CA PHE A 237 -5.56 12.41 5.83
C PHE A 237 -4.05 12.49 5.61
N SER A 238 -3.43 11.33 5.36
CA SER A 238 -2.01 11.15 5.04
C SER A 238 -1.74 11.17 3.53
N GLN A 239 -2.76 11.48 2.73
CA GLN A 239 -2.69 11.57 1.27
C GLN A 239 -2.78 13.03 0.82
N SER A 240 -2.30 13.30 -0.38
CA SER A 240 -2.40 14.61 -1.00
C SER A 240 -3.86 15.04 -1.17
N SER A 241 -4.13 16.34 -1.00
CA SER A 241 -5.48 16.87 -1.20
C SER A 241 -5.98 16.66 -2.64
N LEU A 242 -5.07 16.63 -3.62
CA LEU A 242 -5.43 16.36 -5.00
C LEU A 242 -5.79 14.90 -5.26
N PHE A 243 -5.26 13.94 -4.50
CA PHE A 243 -5.71 12.56 -4.58
C PHE A 243 -7.12 12.41 -4.02
N LEU A 244 -7.44 13.05 -2.90
CA LEU A 244 -8.80 13.07 -2.37
C LEU A 244 -9.78 13.78 -3.32
N ASP A 245 -9.32 14.83 -3.99
CA ASP A 245 -10.10 15.54 -5.04
C ASP A 245 -10.36 14.66 -6.27
N PHE A 246 -9.38 13.82 -6.65
CA PHE A 246 -9.54 12.78 -7.66
C PHE A 246 -10.53 11.70 -7.23
N LEU A 247 -10.46 11.22 -5.98
CA LEU A 247 -11.43 10.27 -5.44
C LEU A 247 -12.85 10.84 -5.42
N ALA A 248 -13.01 12.16 -5.22
CA ALA A 248 -14.30 12.83 -5.33
C ALA A 248 -14.74 13.12 -6.79
N GLY A 249 -13.98 12.68 -7.80
CA GLY A 249 -14.30 12.82 -9.21
C GLY A 249 -14.11 14.23 -9.79
N ASN A 250 -13.35 15.10 -9.12
CA ASN A 250 -13.09 16.46 -9.58
C ASN A 250 -11.83 16.56 -10.47
N GLN A 251 -11.05 15.48 -10.52
CA GLN A 251 -9.85 15.35 -11.33
C GLN A 251 -9.91 14.08 -12.16
N THR A 252 -9.20 14.10 -13.29
CA THR A 252 -8.95 12.91 -14.10
C THR A 252 -7.45 12.68 -14.16
N TYR A 253 -7.01 11.53 -13.68
CA TYR A 253 -5.61 11.15 -13.64
C TYR A 253 -5.35 9.84 -14.39
N LYS A 254 -4.20 9.76 -15.03
CA LYS A 254 -3.59 8.50 -15.47
C LYS A 254 -2.72 7.97 -14.34
N CYS A 255 -2.78 6.67 -14.07
CA CYS A 255 -1.97 6.09 -13.00
C CYS A 255 -0.46 6.18 -13.30
N THR A 256 0.33 6.27 -12.25
CA THR A 256 1.79 6.22 -12.25
C THR A 256 2.23 4.96 -11.51
N PRO A 257 2.13 3.77 -12.13
CA PRO A 257 2.36 2.48 -11.46
C PRO A 257 3.80 2.32 -10.93
N TRP A 258 4.78 2.95 -11.59
CA TRP A 258 6.17 3.01 -11.12
C TRP A 258 6.38 3.94 -9.90
N GLY A 259 5.35 4.66 -9.45
CA GLY A 259 5.41 5.51 -8.26
C GLY A 259 5.43 4.73 -6.96
N ASN A 260 4.97 3.47 -6.97
CA ASN A 260 4.99 2.55 -5.83
C ASN A 260 5.34 1.11 -6.27
N PRO A 261 6.57 0.87 -6.78
CA PRO A 261 7.04 -0.45 -7.18
C PRO A 261 6.98 -1.45 -6.02
N ALA A 262 6.82 -2.72 -6.34
CA ALA A 262 6.70 -3.78 -5.34
C ALA A 262 7.85 -4.78 -5.41
N ARG A 263 8.45 -5.09 -4.25
CA ARG A 263 9.39 -6.20 -4.08
C ARG A 263 8.75 -7.26 -3.18
N THR A 264 8.63 -8.48 -3.70
CA THR A 264 7.96 -9.61 -3.03
C THR A 264 8.85 -10.85 -3.02
N VAL A 265 8.42 -11.96 -2.42
CA VAL A 265 9.14 -13.25 -2.48
C VAL A 265 9.32 -13.82 -3.91
N PHE A 266 8.62 -13.28 -4.91
CA PHE A 266 8.79 -13.63 -6.32
C PHE A 266 9.85 -12.79 -7.03
N GLY A 267 10.17 -11.58 -6.53
CA GLY A 267 11.05 -10.63 -7.20
C GLY A 267 10.45 -9.22 -7.21
N TRP A 268 10.93 -8.37 -8.12
CA TRP A 268 10.31 -7.09 -8.44
C TRP A 268 9.10 -7.32 -9.35
N GLN A 269 7.92 -6.93 -8.89
CA GLN A 269 6.64 -7.26 -9.53
C GLN A 269 6.27 -6.26 -10.62
N LYS A 270 5.89 -6.77 -11.80
CA LYS A 270 5.36 -6.03 -12.94
C LYS A 270 3.82 -6.00 -12.94
N PRO A 271 3.20 -4.91 -13.41
CA PRO A 271 3.72 -3.54 -13.37
C PRO A 271 3.66 -2.94 -11.97
N CYS A 272 2.77 -3.43 -11.11
CA CYS A 272 2.44 -2.86 -9.81
C CYS A 272 2.01 -3.96 -8.84
N TYR A 273 1.91 -3.62 -7.55
CA TYR A 273 1.64 -4.59 -6.48
C TYR A 273 0.26 -5.29 -6.57
N LEU A 274 -0.70 -4.74 -7.34
CA LEU A 274 -2.06 -5.28 -7.51
C LEU A 274 -2.18 -6.31 -8.64
N VAL A 275 -1.53 -6.05 -9.77
CA VAL A 275 -1.76 -6.81 -11.02
C VAL A 275 -0.88 -8.06 -11.11
N GLY A 276 0.42 -7.94 -10.84
CA GLY A 276 1.31 -9.10 -10.71
C GLY A 276 1.48 -9.96 -11.97
N GLU A 277 1.68 -9.33 -13.13
CA GLU A 277 1.77 -10.01 -14.43
C GLU A 277 3.15 -10.57 -14.76
N GLY A 278 4.17 -10.19 -14.00
CA GLY A 278 5.52 -10.72 -14.17
C GLY A 278 6.42 -10.34 -13.02
N TYR A 279 7.60 -10.96 -12.97
CA TYR A 279 8.60 -10.72 -11.93
C TYR A 279 9.99 -10.65 -12.56
N VAL A 280 10.80 -9.72 -12.07
CA VAL A 280 12.19 -9.50 -12.51
C VAL A 280 13.12 -9.40 -11.32
N LYS A 281 14.43 -9.54 -11.56
CA LYS A 281 15.40 -9.72 -10.47
C LYS A 281 15.83 -8.41 -9.83
N THR A 282 15.91 -7.34 -10.61
CA THR A 282 16.44 -6.05 -10.16
C THR A 282 15.44 -4.92 -10.38
N PHE A 283 15.56 -3.85 -9.58
CA PHE A 283 14.73 -2.66 -9.76
C PHE A 283 14.95 -2.02 -11.14
N LYS A 284 16.21 -2.01 -11.61
CA LYS A 284 16.57 -1.48 -12.93
C LYS A 284 15.82 -2.21 -14.04
N GLU A 285 15.81 -3.55 -14.01
CA GLU A 285 15.09 -4.37 -14.98
C GLU A 285 13.58 -4.09 -14.94
N LEU A 286 12.99 -3.91 -13.74
CA LEU A 286 11.58 -3.51 -13.60
C LEU A 286 11.31 -2.19 -14.34
N MET A 287 12.16 -1.19 -14.15
CA MET A 287 11.98 0.14 -14.73
C MET A 287 12.18 0.16 -16.24
N GLU A 288 13.15 -0.59 -16.76
CA GLU A 288 13.55 -0.58 -18.17
C GLU A 288 12.73 -1.52 -19.06
N THR A 289 12.29 -2.66 -18.53
CA THR A 289 11.66 -3.73 -19.33
C THR A 289 10.15 -3.88 -19.13
N THR A 290 9.54 -2.99 -18.36
CA THR A 290 8.08 -2.96 -18.23
C THR A 290 7.50 -2.02 -19.27
N GLU A 291 6.58 -2.52 -20.08
CA GLU A 291 5.80 -1.73 -21.04
C GLU A 291 4.74 -0.90 -20.29
N TRP A 292 5.19 0.14 -19.58
CA TRP A 292 4.36 0.93 -18.67
C TRP A 292 3.09 1.52 -19.32
N ASP A 293 3.17 1.84 -20.61
CA ASP A 293 2.07 2.45 -21.36
C ASP A 293 0.94 1.45 -21.67
N ASN A 294 1.17 0.15 -21.48
CA ASN A 294 0.14 -0.89 -21.60
C ASN A 294 -0.73 -1.05 -20.35
N TYR A 295 -0.52 -0.21 -19.33
CA TYR A 295 -1.23 -0.30 -18.05
C TYR A 295 -1.93 1.01 -17.69
N GLY A 296 -2.91 0.90 -16.78
CA GLY A 296 -3.73 2.01 -16.33
C GLY A 296 -5.10 2.07 -16.99
N VAL A 297 -5.96 2.92 -16.42
CA VAL A 297 -7.34 3.13 -16.89
C VAL A 297 -7.30 3.55 -18.36
N GLY A 298 -8.13 2.90 -19.18
CA GLY A 298 -8.20 3.12 -20.63
C GLY A 298 -7.20 2.32 -21.45
N ASN A 299 -6.13 1.80 -20.83
CA ASN A 299 -5.13 0.97 -21.49
C ASN A 299 -5.32 -0.51 -21.21
N TYR A 300 -5.78 -0.88 -20.00
CA TYR A 300 -5.90 -2.28 -19.58
C TYR A 300 -7.18 -2.57 -18.79
N GLU A 301 -7.87 -3.66 -19.15
CA GLU A 301 -9.13 -4.08 -18.55
C GLU A 301 -9.06 -4.28 -17.03
N LYS A 302 -8.01 -4.89 -16.49
CA LYS A 302 -7.85 -5.03 -15.03
C LYS A 302 -7.71 -3.68 -14.31
N CYS A 303 -7.30 -2.63 -15.03
CA CYS A 303 -7.17 -1.29 -14.48
C CYS A 303 -8.43 -0.43 -14.64
N ALA A 304 -9.47 -0.91 -15.34
CA ALA A 304 -10.61 -0.11 -15.78
C ALA A 304 -11.27 0.66 -14.63
N ASP A 305 -11.47 0.01 -13.49
CA ASP A 305 -12.12 0.62 -12.32
C ASP A 305 -11.15 1.11 -11.24
N CYS A 306 -9.85 1.00 -11.46
CA CYS A 306 -8.86 1.29 -10.43
C CYS A 306 -8.82 2.78 -10.07
N MET A 307 -8.90 3.08 -8.78
CA MET A 307 -8.71 4.41 -8.18
C MET A 307 -7.80 4.36 -6.94
N VAL A 308 -7.01 3.30 -6.79
CA VAL A 308 -6.22 3.02 -5.59
C VAL A 308 -5.03 3.97 -5.44
N HIS A 309 -4.80 4.41 -4.21
CA HIS A 309 -3.74 5.36 -3.86
C HIS A 309 -2.35 4.96 -4.39
N CYS A 310 -2.01 3.66 -4.42
CA CYS A 310 -0.71 3.18 -4.90
C CYS A 310 -0.30 3.65 -6.30
N GLY A 311 -1.28 3.88 -7.17
CA GLY A 311 -1.06 4.26 -8.57
C GLY A 311 -1.40 5.71 -8.83
N PHE A 312 -2.31 6.31 -8.05
CA PHE A 312 -2.83 7.65 -8.30
C PHE A 312 -2.31 8.71 -7.32
N GLU A 313 -1.86 8.33 -6.12
CA GLU A 313 -1.23 9.27 -5.18
C GLU A 313 0.03 9.87 -5.80
N ALA A 314 0.85 9.04 -6.46
CA ALA A 314 2.05 9.54 -7.13
C ALA A 314 1.73 10.55 -8.23
N THR A 315 0.67 10.31 -9.00
CA THR A 315 0.17 11.27 -9.99
C THR A 315 -0.29 12.57 -9.34
N ALA A 316 -1.08 12.48 -8.27
CA ALA A 316 -1.59 13.64 -7.55
C ALA A 316 -0.48 14.46 -6.86
N VAL A 317 0.57 13.80 -6.35
CA VAL A 317 1.75 14.45 -5.79
C VAL A 317 2.54 15.18 -6.89
N MET A 318 2.73 14.57 -8.06
CA MET A 318 3.36 15.25 -9.19
C MET A 318 2.52 16.45 -9.68
N ASP A 319 1.20 16.32 -9.70
CA ASP A 319 0.29 17.43 -10.02
C ASP A 319 0.36 18.55 -8.97
N THR A 320 0.56 18.20 -7.70
CA THR A 320 0.76 19.19 -6.62
C THR A 320 2.01 20.04 -6.85
N ILE A 321 3.11 19.44 -7.32
CA ILE A 321 4.35 20.17 -7.62
C ILE A 321 4.21 21.01 -8.88
N SER A 322 3.58 20.48 -9.93
CA SER A 322 3.36 21.22 -11.18
C SER A 322 2.33 22.35 -11.03
N ASN A 323 1.36 22.19 -10.13
CA ASN A 323 0.23 23.11 -9.94
C ASN A 323 0.02 23.47 -8.44
N PRO A 324 0.98 24.17 -7.80
CA PRO A 324 0.93 24.41 -6.36
C PRO A 324 -0.25 25.28 -5.92
N LEU A 325 -0.68 26.25 -6.74
CA LEU A 325 -1.84 27.09 -6.46
C LEU A 325 -3.16 26.28 -6.49
N LYS A 326 -3.25 25.28 -7.39
CA LYS A 326 -4.39 24.36 -7.46
C LYS A 326 -4.48 23.54 -6.18
N ALA A 327 -3.36 22.92 -5.77
CA ALA A 327 -3.30 22.14 -4.54
C ALA A 327 -3.61 22.99 -3.30
N LEU A 328 -3.04 24.20 -3.18
CA LEU A 328 -3.33 25.12 -2.09
C LEU A 328 -4.81 25.52 -2.04
N ARG A 329 -5.43 25.77 -3.18
CA ARG A 329 -6.86 26.10 -3.26
C ARG A 329 -7.73 24.95 -2.75
N VAL A 330 -7.45 23.72 -3.19
CA VAL A 330 -8.19 22.52 -2.77
C VAL A 330 -7.99 22.27 -1.28
N SER A 331 -6.75 22.32 -0.79
CA SER A 331 -6.43 22.14 0.63
C SER A 331 -7.12 23.18 1.53
N ARG A 332 -7.18 24.46 1.12
CA ARG A 332 -7.83 25.52 1.91
C ARG A 332 -9.36 25.46 1.87
N LYS A 333 -9.95 25.22 0.69
CA LYS A 333 -11.41 25.22 0.54
C LYS A 333 -12.05 23.92 1.04
N GLY A 334 -11.30 22.82 1.02
CA GLY A 334 -11.84 21.47 1.16
C GLY A 334 -12.17 20.88 -0.20
N ILE A 335 -12.36 19.56 -0.24
CA ILE A 335 -12.72 18.84 -1.46
C ILE A 335 -14.14 19.21 -1.89
N LYS A 336 -14.33 19.50 -3.18
CA LYS A 336 -15.67 19.77 -3.73
C LYS A 336 -16.47 18.48 -3.79
N THR A 337 -17.72 18.50 -3.34
CA THR A 337 -18.57 17.29 -3.25
C THR A 337 -19.86 17.36 -4.06
N ASP A 338 -20.00 18.35 -4.93
CA ASP A 338 -21.21 18.60 -5.74
C ASP A 338 -20.87 18.95 -7.20
N GLY A 339 -21.91 18.99 -8.04
CA GLY A 339 -21.81 19.28 -9.47
C GLY A 339 -21.31 18.12 -10.32
N PRO A 340 -21.08 18.33 -11.63
CA PRO A 340 -20.65 17.27 -12.54
C PRO A 340 -19.26 16.75 -12.18
N PHE A 341 -18.99 15.47 -12.48
CA PHE A 341 -17.64 14.91 -12.45
C PHE A 341 -16.79 15.48 -13.59
N ALA A 342 -15.47 15.47 -13.40
CA ALA A 342 -14.54 15.67 -14.52
C ALA A 342 -14.72 14.54 -15.55
N PRO A 343 -14.55 14.82 -16.86
CA PRO A 343 -14.59 13.78 -17.90
C PRO A 343 -13.57 12.68 -17.62
N ASP A 344 -14.02 11.43 -17.58
CA ASP A 344 -13.15 10.28 -17.28
C ASP A 344 -12.44 9.75 -18.52
N ILE A 345 -11.46 8.86 -18.30
CA ILE A 345 -10.70 8.22 -19.38
C ILE A 345 -11.57 7.15 -20.03
N SER A 346 -11.67 7.19 -21.36
CA SER A 346 -12.41 6.17 -22.11
C SER A 346 -11.74 4.79 -22.00
N ILE A 347 -12.55 3.77 -21.72
CA ILE A 347 -12.15 2.37 -21.66
C ILE A 347 -12.43 1.59 -22.96
N ALA A 348 -12.94 2.26 -23.99
CA ALA A 348 -13.38 1.61 -25.23
C ALA A 348 -12.25 0.92 -26.03
N LYS A 349 -10.98 1.26 -25.76
CA LYS A 349 -9.80 0.75 -26.48
C LYS A 349 -8.79 0.06 -25.56
N GLN A 350 -9.21 -0.35 -24.36
CA GLN A 350 -8.33 -1.06 -23.45
C GLN A 350 -8.01 -2.47 -23.97
N ARG A 351 -6.79 -2.95 -23.71
CA ARG A 351 -6.41 -4.34 -23.99
C ARG A 351 -7.14 -5.29 -23.02
N PRO A 352 -7.43 -6.54 -23.44
CA PRO A 352 -8.13 -7.53 -22.61
C PRO A 352 -7.27 -7.99 -21.44
N ALA A 353 -7.93 -8.42 -20.35
CA ALA A 353 -7.32 -8.98 -19.15
C ALA A 353 -6.50 -10.27 -19.43
N GLU A 354 -5.30 -10.36 -18.86
CA GLU A 354 -4.43 -11.55 -18.92
C GLU A 354 -4.38 -12.27 -17.57
N TYR A 355 -4.80 -13.53 -17.52
CA TYR A 355 -4.89 -14.33 -16.29
C TYR A 355 -3.68 -15.25 -16.16
N VAL A 356 -2.57 -14.71 -15.66
CA VAL A 356 -1.25 -15.39 -15.61
C VAL A 356 -0.89 -15.96 -14.23
N PHE A 357 -1.81 -15.92 -13.28
CA PHE A 357 -1.56 -16.25 -11.89
C PHE A 357 -1.01 -17.68 -11.69
N SER A 358 -1.74 -18.69 -12.16
CA SER A 358 -1.39 -20.11 -11.96
C SER A 358 0.00 -20.43 -12.52
N ARG A 359 0.33 -19.87 -13.68
CA ARG A 359 1.65 -20.02 -14.32
C ARG A 359 2.77 -19.50 -13.41
N HIS A 360 2.60 -18.34 -12.79
CA HIS A 360 3.62 -17.79 -11.88
C HIS A 360 3.77 -18.63 -10.62
N VAL A 361 2.67 -19.18 -10.10
CA VAL A 361 2.69 -20.11 -8.96
C VAL A 361 3.48 -21.38 -9.30
N GLU A 362 3.22 -22.00 -10.45
CA GLU A 362 3.93 -23.19 -10.93
C GLU A 362 5.43 -22.93 -11.06
N ILE A 363 5.83 -21.86 -11.74
CA ILE A 363 7.23 -21.45 -11.88
C ILE A 363 7.89 -21.30 -10.50
N LYS A 364 7.21 -20.65 -9.56
CA LYS A 364 7.78 -20.41 -8.24
C LYS A 364 7.91 -21.69 -7.41
N LEU A 365 6.96 -22.60 -7.52
CA LEU A 365 7.04 -23.91 -6.86
C LEU A 365 8.21 -24.73 -7.39
N GLU A 366 8.44 -24.72 -8.71
CA GLU A 366 9.60 -25.36 -9.31
C GLU A 366 10.92 -24.77 -8.80
N GLU A 367 11.03 -23.44 -8.72
CA GLU A 367 12.21 -22.77 -8.16
C GLU A 367 12.49 -23.22 -6.73
N ILE A 368 11.46 -23.25 -5.88
CA ILE A 368 11.55 -23.69 -4.49
C ILE A 368 12.02 -25.14 -4.41
N GLN A 369 11.44 -26.02 -5.24
CA GLN A 369 11.80 -27.43 -5.27
C GLN A 369 13.26 -27.64 -5.70
N ARG A 370 13.73 -26.92 -6.73
CA ARG A 370 15.12 -26.98 -7.21
C ARG A 370 16.09 -26.48 -6.13
N ALA A 371 15.75 -25.37 -5.46
CA ALA A 371 16.56 -24.84 -4.35
C ALA A 371 16.63 -25.81 -3.15
N GLY A 372 15.53 -26.52 -2.85
CA GLY A 372 15.47 -27.55 -1.82
C GLY A 372 16.38 -28.75 -2.13
N LYS A 373 16.35 -29.27 -3.36
CA LYS A 373 17.23 -30.37 -3.82
C LYS A 373 18.71 -29.98 -3.76
N GLY A 374 19.05 -28.74 -4.14
CA GLY A 374 20.43 -28.23 -4.07
C GLY A 374 20.99 -28.10 -2.64
N LYS A 375 20.13 -27.90 -1.63
CA LYS A 375 20.55 -27.90 -0.22
C LYS A 375 20.84 -29.30 0.33
N LEU A 376 20.15 -30.33 -0.16
CA LEU A 376 20.35 -31.73 0.22
C LEU A 376 21.61 -32.37 -0.40
N GLN A 377 22.17 -31.78 -1.45
CA GLN A 377 23.35 -32.29 -2.17
C GLN A 377 24.68 -31.63 -1.76
N LYS A 378 24.72 -30.70 -0.80
CA LYS A 378 26.00 -30.20 -0.25
C LYS A 378 26.63 -31.31 0.61
N PRO A 379 27.82 -31.84 0.26
CA PRO A 379 28.47 -32.85 1.08
C PRO A 379 28.82 -32.24 2.44
N ALA A 380 28.54 -32.97 3.52
CA ALA A 380 29.06 -32.66 4.83
C ALA A 380 30.59 -32.54 4.70
N LYS A 381 31.15 -31.37 5.04
CA LYS A 381 32.60 -31.20 5.11
C LYS A 381 33.12 -32.28 6.05
N SER A 382 33.93 -33.18 5.51
CA SER A 382 34.65 -34.19 6.25
C SER A 382 35.45 -33.49 7.36
N ALA A 383 35.12 -33.78 8.60
CA ALA A 383 36.00 -33.50 9.72
C ALA A 383 37.22 -34.42 9.56
N THR A 384 38.28 -33.91 8.93
CA THR A 384 39.63 -34.46 9.08
C THR A 384 40.05 -34.23 10.52
N ALA A 385 39.94 -35.28 11.33
CA ALA A 385 40.71 -35.41 12.56
C ALA A 385 42.18 -35.64 12.17
N ALA A 386 43.06 -34.80 12.70
CA ALA A 386 44.50 -35.04 12.78
C ALA A 386 44.86 -35.16 14.26
#